data_AF-A0A520I703-F1
#
_entry.id   AF-A0A520I703-F1
#
_cell.length_a   1.000
_cell.length_b   1.000
_cell.length_c   1.000
_cell.angle_alpha   90.00
_cell.angle_beta   90.00
_cell.angle_gamma   90.00
#
_symmetry.space_group_name_H-M   'P 1'
#
loop_
_entity.id
_entity.type
_entity.pdbx_description
1 polymer ?
#
loop_
_entity_poly.entity_id
_entity_poly.type
_entity_poly.pdbx_seq_one_letter_code
_entity_poly.pdbx_strand_id
1 'polypeptide(L)'
;MKTPYVILVIFILLSAKQTIAQKSTADSVRSTAPQPFVYRLDVKNSKLFWKAKKINGGHNGYVLFRSGEIKTLSPGKYESGDFNIHMNSIVAVDKLLPKENREVEGVVKANNFFAVALYPMARMRVHTIVPTGKLNQYKVTG
;
A
#
# COMPACT_ATOMS: atom_id res chain seq x y z
N MET A 1 24.63 -7.22 31.60
CA MET A 1 25.26 -8.47 31.11
C MET A 1 24.80 -8.68 29.68
N LYS A 2 25.71 -8.69 28.71
CA LYS A 2 25.43 -8.88 27.27
C LYS A 2 25.90 -10.28 26.89
N THR A 3 25.01 -11.12 26.38
CA THR A 3 25.31 -12.46 25.88
C THR A 3 26.06 -12.35 24.54
N PRO A 4 27.25 -12.95 24.37
CA PRO A 4 27.93 -12.95 23.07
C PRO A 4 27.37 -14.06 22.17
N TYR A 5 26.97 -13.71 20.95
CA TYR A 5 26.68 -14.67 19.88
C TYR A 5 27.96 -14.97 19.09
N VAL A 6 28.20 -16.24 18.80
CA VAL A 6 29.25 -16.72 17.89
C VAL A 6 28.61 -16.98 16.53
N ILE A 7 29.07 -16.29 15.49
CA ILE A 7 28.63 -16.51 14.11
C ILE A 7 29.61 -17.51 13.46
N LEU A 8 29.11 -18.68 13.08
CA LEU A 8 29.82 -19.68 12.28
C LEU A 8 29.61 -19.38 10.80
N VAL A 9 30.69 -19.07 10.06
CA VAL A 9 30.65 -18.87 8.60
C VAL A 9 31.28 -20.10 7.93
N ILE A 10 30.49 -20.87 7.18
CA ILE A 10 30.97 -21.98 6.35
C ILE A 10 31.13 -21.47 4.91
N PHE A 11 32.36 -21.54 4.40
CA PHE A 11 32.68 -21.28 2.99
C PHE A 11 32.58 -22.60 2.20
N ILE A 12 31.63 -22.68 1.26
CA ILE A 12 31.58 -23.73 0.24
C ILE A 12 32.15 -23.15 -1.05
N LEU A 13 33.36 -23.60 -1.40
CA LEU A 13 34.04 -23.30 -2.67
C LEU A 13 33.43 -24.16 -3.79
N LEU A 14 32.57 -23.55 -4.62
CA LEU A 14 32.14 -24.12 -5.90
C LEU A 14 32.93 -23.41 -7.01
N SER A 15 33.83 -24.13 -7.69
CA SER A 15 34.58 -23.60 -8.83
C SER A 15 33.79 -23.79 -10.12
N ALA A 16 33.32 -22.69 -10.71
CA ALA A 16 32.78 -22.67 -12.07
C ALA A 16 33.88 -22.17 -13.03
N LYS A 17 34.14 -22.95 -14.09
CA LYS A 17 35.11 -22.62 -15.14
C LYS A 17 34.66 -21.36 -15.90
N GLN A 18 35.53 -20.35 -15.93
CA GLN A 18 35.35 -19.16 -16.76
C GLN A 18 35.63 -19.48 -18.24
N THR A 19 34.71 -19.06 -19.11
CA THR A 19 34.98 -18.90 -20.55
C THR A 19 34.99 -17.41 -20.85
N ILE A 20 36.06 -16.94 -21.48
CA ILE A 20 36.31 -15.55 -21.85
C ILE A 20 35.56 -15.25 -23.16
N ALA A 21 34.75 -14.20 -23.17
CA ALA A 21 34.37 -13.48 -24.40
C ALA A 21 34.48 -11.98 -24.15
N GLN A 22 35.07 -11.28 -25.11
CA GLN A 22 35.63 -9.93 -24.98
C GLN A 22 34.61 -8.81 -24.74
N LYS A 23 35.14 -7.82 -24.04
CA LYS A 23 34.70 -6.46 -23.75
C LYS A 23 34.16 -5.69 -24.98
N SER A 24 32.97 -5.10 -24.83
CA SER A 24 32.55 -3.88 -25.51
C SER A 24 32.13 -2.88 -24.44
N THR A 25 32.98 -1.89 -24.19
CA THR A 25 32.69 -0.73 -23.34
C THR A 25 31.90 0.28 -24.16
N ALA A 26 30.58 0.23 -24.07
CA ALA A 26 29.78 1.43 -24.17
C ALA A 26 29.61 1.95 -22.75
N ASP A 27 30.20 3.11 -22.47
CA ASP A 27 30.03 3.82 -21.20
C ASP A 27 28.54 4.05 -20.95
N SER A 28 27.92 3.18 -20.14
CA SER A 28 26.66 3.53 -19.52
C SER A 28 27.00 4.58 -18.48
N VAL A 29 26.75 5.85 -18.82
CA VAL A 29 26.62 6.91 -17.81
C VAL A 29 25.64 6.38 -16.78
N ARG A 30 26.17 5.92 -15.63
CA ARG A 30 25.36 5.48 -14.51
C ARG A 30 24.58 6.71 -14.08
N SER A 31 23.31 6.74 -14.46
CA SER A 31 22.38 7.77 -14.03
C SER A 31 22.53 7.95 -12.53
N THR A 32 23.02 9.12 -12.13
CA THR A 32 23.18 9.57 -10.75
C THR A 32 21.84 10.03 -10.16
N ALA A 33 20.72 9.64 -10.76
CA ALA A 33 19.41 9.89 -10.21
C ALA A 33 19.29 9.17 -8.83
N PRO A 34 18.90 9.89 -7.77
CA PRO A 34 18.62 9.28 -6.48
C PRO A 34 17.61 8.16 -6.63
N GLN A 35 17.91 6.96 -6.11
CA GLN A 35 16.94 5.88 -6.07
C GLN A 35 15.82 6.26 -5.08
N PRO A 36 14.53 6.13 -5.47
CA PRO A 36 13.43 6.51 -4.60
C PRO A 36 13.34 5.57 -3.39
N PHE A 37 13.19 6.14 -2.19
CA PHE A 37 12.78 5.37 -1.02
C PHE A 37 11.29 5.07 -1.10
N VAL A 38 10.90 3.89 -0.59
CA VAL A 38 9.52 3.41 -0.62
C VAL A 38 9.04 3.15 0.81
N TYR A 39 8.05 3.91 1.25
CA TYR A 39 7.31 3.64 2.48
C TYR A 39 6.15 2.72 2.19
N ARG A 40 6.08 1.59 2.90
CA ARG A 40 4.99 0.62 2.75
C ARG A 40 3.97 0.79 3.86
N LEU A 41 2.70 0.70 3.48
CA LEU A 41 1.58 0.73 4.40
C LEU A 41 1.61 -0.50 5.31
N ASP A 42 1.44 -0.28 6.61
CA ASP A 42 1.13 -1.37 7.54
C ASP A 42 -0.34 -1.78 7.38
N VAL A 43 -0.58 -2.77 6.52
CA VAL A 43 -1.91 -3.26 6.21
C VAL A 43 -2.64 -3.88 7.40
N LYS A 44 -1.93 -4.32 8.43
CA LYS A 44 -2.56 -4.93 9.63
C LYS A 44 -3.18 -3.87 10.52
N ASN A 45 -2.53 -2.70 10.60
CA ASN A 45 -2.94 -1.60 11.45
C ASN A 45 -3.67 -0.47 10.70
N SER A 46 -3.87 -0.61 9.38
CA SER A 46 -4.50 0.42 8.56
C SER A 46 -5.87 0.00 8.04
N LYS A 47 -6.84 0.92 8.11
CA LYS A 47 -8.20 0.74 7.58
C LYS A 47 -8.65 2.00 6.85
N LEU A 48 -9.39 1.83 5.76
CA LEU A 48 -10.08 2.92 5.07
C LEU A 48 -11.51 2.99 5.59
N PHE A 49 -11.85 4.05 6.33
CA PHE A 49 -13.20 4.26 6.84
C PHE A 49 -14.03 5.09 5.86
N TRP A 50 -15.30 4.73 5.68
CA TRP A 50 -16.27 5.56 4.97
C TRP A 50 -17.40 6.01 5.90
N LYS A 51 -17.96 7.17 5.57
CA LYS A 51 -19.20 7.69 6.14
C LYS A 51 -20.08 8.21 5.01
N ALA A 52 -21.25 7.62 4.84
CA ALA A 52 -22.27 8.07 3.88
C ALA A 52 -23.46 8.60 4.68
N LYS A 53 -23.77 9.89 4.53
CA LYS A 53 -24.88 10.55 5.26
C LYS A 53 -26.00 10.92 4.30
N LYS A 54 -27.23 10.64 4.68
CA LYS A 54 -28.48 11.16 4.11
C LYS A 54 -29.25 11.93 5.20
N ILE A 55 -30.27 12.68 4.77
CA ILE A 55 -31.12 13.48 5.67
C ILE A 55 -31.75 12.62 6.78
N ASN A 56 -32.19 11.40 6.43
CA ASN A 56 -32.88 10.47 7.35
C ASN A 56 -32.00 9.32 7.87
N GLY A 57 -30.68 9.40 7.78
CA GLY A 57 -29.78 8.32 8.24
C GLY A 57 -28.57 8.12 7.33
N GLY A 58 -27.75 7.10 7.57
CA GLY A 58 -26.53 6.90 6.80
C GLY A 58 -25.91 5.53 7.01
N HIS A 59 -24.88 5.23 6.22
CA HIS A 59 -24.09 4.01 6.32
C HIS A 59 -22.62 4.31 6.52
N ASN A 60 -21.98 3.59 7.42
CA ASN A 60 -20.59 3.77 7.79
C ASN A 60 -19.94 2.41 7.94
N GLY A 61 -18.63 2.37 7.73
CA GLY A 61 -17.89 1.13 7.83
C GLY A 61 -16.44 1.32 7.44
N TYR A 62 -15.77 0.19 7.23
CA TYR A 62 -14.38 0.17 6.81
C TYR A 62 -14.09 -0.93 5.80
N VAL A 63 -13.09 -0.67 4.97
CA VAL A 63 -12.50 -1.62 4.02
C VAL A 63 -11.00 -1.69 4.29
N LEU A 64 -10.41 -2.86 4.03
CA LEU A 64 -9.02 -3.14 4.32
C LEU A 64 -8.16 -2.91 3.09
N PHE A 65 -6.90 -2.56 3.31
CA PHE A 65 -5.91 -2.49 2.25
C PHE A 65 -5.31 -3.88 2.01
N ARG A 66 -5.13 -4.22 0.73
CA ARG A 66 -4.29 -5.33 0.31
C ARG A 66 -2.81 -4.91 0.31
N SER A 67 -2.54 -3.69 -0.11
CA SER A 67 -1.22 -3.06 -0.08
C SER A 67 -1.34 -1.55 -0.16
N GLY A 68 -0.26 -0.86 0.20
CA GLY A 68 -0.11 0.56 -0.02
C GLY A 68 1.36 0.95 -0.04
N GLU A 69 1.74 1.90 -0.88
CA GLU A 69 3.07 2.49 -0.85
C GLU A 69 3.06 3.98 -1.18
N ILE A 70 4.07 4.69 -0.66
CA ILE A 70 4.41 6.07 -1.02
C ILE A 70 5.88 6.10 -1.43
N LYS A 71 6.17 6.73 -2.57
CA LYS A 71 7.52 6.92 -3.09
C LYS A 71 8.04 8.31 -2.72
N THR A 72 9.32 8.40 -2.38
CA THR A 72 9.99 9.65 -2.05
C THR A 72 11.42 9.66 -2.56
N LEU A 73 11.93 10.85 -2.89
CA LEU A 73 13.36 11.03 -3.20
C LEU A 73 14.17 11.47 -1.97
N SER A 74 13.52 11.97 -0.93
CA SER A 74 14.16 12.44 0.30
C SER A 74 13.11 12.63 1.40
N PRO A 75 13.45 12.46 2.69
CA PRO A 75 12.52 12.69 3.79
C PRO A 75 11.72 13.98 3.64
N GLY A 76 10.38 13.89 3.70
CA GLY A 76 9.47 15.03 3.56
C GLY A 76 9.10 15.44 2.13
N LYS A 77 9.74 14.88 1.09
CA LYS A 77 9.41 15.10 -0.33
C LYS A 77 8.79 13.84 -0.94
N TYR A 78 7.50 13.64 -0.72
CA TYR A 78 6.75 12.52 -1.28
C TYR A 78 6.30 12.82 -2.71
N GLU A 79 6.40 11.85 -3.62
CA GLU A 79 6.13 12.06 -5.05
C GLU A 79 4.80 11.45 -5.48
N SER A 80 4.58 10.18 -5.12
CA SER A 80 3.43 9.41 -5.57
C SER A 80 3.09 8.32 -4.56
N GLY A 81 1.92 7.72 -4.74
CA GLY A 81 1.51 6.57 -3.96
C GLY A 81 0.60 5.63 -4.74
N ASP A 82 0.52 4.39 -4.28
CA ASP A 82 -0.33 3.37 -4.86
C ASP A 82 -0.98 2.55 -3.76
N PHE A 83 -2.30 2.56 -3.69
CA PHE A 83 -3.06 1.89 -2.67
C PHE A 83 -4.04 0.92 -3.31
N ASN A 84 -3.97 -0.34 -2.90
CA ASN A 84 -4.82 -1.40 -3.41
C ASN A 84 -5.72 -1.86 -2.27
N ILE A 85 -7.03 -1.74 -2.49
CA ILE A 85 -8.08 -1.91 -1.50
C ILE A 85 -8.79 -3.23 -1.77
N HIS A 86 -8.95 -4.05 -0.74
CA HIS A 86 -9.59 -5.35 -0.82
C HIS A 86 -11.11 -5.20 -0.67
N MET A 87 -11.83 -5.06 -1.77
CA MET A 87 -13.26 -4.71 -1.74
C MET A 87 -14.15 -5.78 -1.09
N ASN A 88 -13.75 -7.05 -1.14
CA ASN A 88 -14.47 -8.12 -0.44
C ASN A 88 -14.43 -7.99 1.11
N SER A 89 -13.57 -7.12 1.66
CA SER A 89 -13.41 -6.94 3.11
C SER A 89 -14.27 -5.79 3.68
N ILE A 90 -15.22 -5.27 2.90
CA ILE A 90 -16.17 -4.25 3.37
C ILE A 90 -16.91 -4.78 4.61
N VAL A 91 -16.90 -4.00 5.68
CA VAL A 91 -17.64 -4.26 6.92
C VAL A 91 -18.43 -3.02 7.31
N ALA A 92 -19.73 -3.19 7.57
CA ALA A 92 -20.58 -2.10 8.07
C ALA A 92 -20.53 -2.05 9.61
N VAL A 93 -20.61 -0.84 10.17
CA VAL A 93 -20.55 -0.60 11.63
C VAL A 93 -21.69 0.30 12.12
N ASP A 94 -22.82 0.28 11.41
CA ASP A 94 -23.96 1.17 11.65
C ASP A 94 -24.72 0.83 12.94
N LYS A 95 -24.72 -0.44 13.33
CA LYS A 95 -25.54 -0.99 14.41
C LYS A 95 -24.70 -1.82 15.38
N LEU A 96 -25.19 -1.94 16.62
CA LEU A 96 -24.60 -2.79 17.65
C LEU A 96 -24.77 -4.28 17.32
N LEU A 97 -25.87 -4.66 16.68
CA LEU A 97 -26.16 -6.04 16.32
C LEU A 97 -25.52 -6.42 14.97
N PRO A 98 -24.68 -7.47 14.92
CA PRO A 98 -23.98 -7.86 13.68
C PRO A 98 -24.90 -8.30 12.52
N LYS A 99 -26.16 -8.68 12.78
CA LYS A 99 -27.08 -9.10 11.72
C LYS A 99 -27.51 -7.93 10.82
N GLU A 100 -27.83 -6.79 11.41
CA GLU A 100 -28.27 -5.60 10.66
C GLU A 100 -27.16 -5.05 9.77
N ASN A 101 -25.91 -5.07 10.25
CA ASN A 101 -24.75 -4.66 9.45
C ASN A 101 -24.52 -5.59 8.23
N ARG A 102 -24.84 -6.88 8.34
CA ARG A 102 -24.70 -7.83 7.22
C ARG A 102 -25.65 -7.55 6.06
N GLU A 103 -26.84 -7.00 6.33
CA GLU A 103 -27.76 -6.59 5.27
C GLU A 103 -27.19 -5.42 4.47
N VAL A 104 -26.63 -4.42 5.16
CA VAL A 104 -25.94 -3.27 4.53
C VAL A 104 -24.75 -3.75 3.71
N GLU A 105 -23.92 -4.63 4.28
CA GLU A 105 -22.80 -5.22 3.55
C GLU A 105 -23.26 -5.96 2.29
N GLY A 106 -24.36 -6.71 2.37
CA GLY A 106 -24.95 -7.40 1.23
C GLY A 106 -25.30 -6.45 0.09
N VAL A 107 -26.00 -5.35 0.39
CA VAL A 107 -26.37 -4.31 -0.59
C VAL A 107 -25.12 -3.66 -1.19
N VAL A 108 -24.17 -3.26 -0.35
CA VAL A 108 -22.95 -2.56 -0.80
C VAL A 108 -22.06 -3.47 -1.65
N LYS A 109 -22.00 -4.77 -1.35
CA LYS A 109 -21.18 -5.74 -2.10
C LYS A 109 -21.85 -6.21 -3.40
N ALA A 110 -23.16 -6.06 -3.54
CA ALA A 110 -23.95 -6.62 -4.65
C ALA A 110 -23.57 -6.05 -6.04
N ASN A 111 -23.98 -6.80 -7.08
CA ASN A 111 -23.68 -6.49 -8.49
C ASN A 111 -24.24 -5.15 -8.98
N ASN A 112 -25.27 -4.61 -8.32
CA ASN A 112 -25.86 -3.32 -8.64
C ASN A 112 -25.24 -2.14 -7.85
N PHE A 113 -24.17 -2.39 -7.09
CA PHE A 113 -23.39 -1.36 -6.41
C PHE A 113 -21.89 -1.52 -6.71
N PHE A 114 -21.08 -2.04 -5.80
CA PHE A 114 -19.65 -2.25 -6.07
C PHE A 114 -19.33 -3.53 -6.83
N ALA A 115 -20.26 -4.49 -6.90
CA ALA A 115 -20.08 -5.76 -7.59
C ALA A 115 -18.76 -6.46 -7.21
N VAL A 116 -18.48 -6.58 -5.91
CA VAL A 116 -17.14 -6.95 -5.40
C VAL A 116 -16.70 -8.37 -5.80
N ALA A 117 -17.65 -9.23 -6.16
CA ALA A 117 -17.34 -10.54 -6.73
C ALA A 117 -16.69 -10.43 -8.11
N LEU A 118 -17.06 -9.42 -8.91
CA LEU A 118 -16.48 -9.12 -10.23
C LEU A 118 -15.28 -8.18 -10.11
N TYR A 119 -15.31 -7.25 -9.15
CA TYR A 119 -14.27 -6.25 -8.91
C TYR A 119 -13.74 -6.36 -7.47
N PRO A 120 -12.97 -7.41 -7.15
CA PRO A 120 -12.53 -7.68 -5.77
C PRO A 120 -11.47 -6.69 -5.26
N MET A 121 -10.93 -5.86 -6.14
CA MET A 121 -9.85 -4.91 -5.86
C MET A 121 -10.22 -3.53 -6.40
N ALA A 122 -10.05 -2.50 -5.58
CA ALA A 122 -10.04 -1.10 -6.03
C ALA A 122 -8.62 -0.54 -5.88
N ARG A 123 -8.27 0.45 -6.70
CA ARG A 123 -6.93 1.06 -6.68
C ARG A 123 -7.04 2.57 -6.68
N MET A 124 -6.32 3.22 -5.77
CA MET A 124 -6.11 4.66 -5.75
C MET A 124 -4.64 4.92 -6.06
N ARG A 125 -4.37 5.64 -7.15
CA ARG A 125 -3.03 6.16 -7.44
C ARG A 125 -2.98 7.59 -6.97
N VAL A 126 -1.92 7.98 -6.30
CA VAL A 126 -1.68 9.36 -5.88
C VAL A 126 -0.62 9.93 -6.81
N HIS A 127 -0.98 11.00 -7.51
CA HIS A 127 -0.14 11.68 -8.49
C HIS A 127 0.50 12.95 -7.94
N THR A 128 -0.02 13.50 -6.84
CA THR A 128 0.50 14.73 -6.24
C THR A 128 0.36 14.68 -4.73
N ILE A 129 1.42 15.08 -4.02
CA ILE A 129 1.47 15.17 -2.55
C ILE A 129 2.12 16.50 -2.18
N VAL A 130 1.32 17.45 -1.69
CA VAL A 130 1.77 18.81 -1.38
C VAL A 130 1.67 19.08 0.12
N PRO A 131 2.74 19.51 0.81
CA PRO A 131 2.65 19.95 2.20
C PRO A 131 1.63 21.10 2.35
N THR A 132 0.79 21.06 3.38
CA THR A 132 -0.20 22.15 3.62
C THR A 132 0.38 23.31 4.43
N GLY A 133 1.63 23.21 4.87
CA GLY A 133 2.26 24.12 5.83
C GLY A 133 2.02 23.73 7.30
N LYS A 134 1.14 22.76 7.57
CA LYS A 134 1.00 22.15 8.91
C LYS A 134 1.86 20.88 9.00
N LEU A 135 2.43 20.64 10.18
CA LEU A 135 3.28 19.47 10.43
C LEU A 135 2.53 18.17 10.10
N ASN A 136 3.17 17.29 9.33
CA ASN A 136 2.65 15.98 8.92
C ASN A 136 1.29 16.02 8.21
N GLN A 137 0.92 17.16 7.60
CA GLN A 137 -0.29 17.29 6.81
C GLN A 137 0.03 17.57 5.35
N TYR A 138 -0.59 16.78 4.48
CA TYR A 138 -0.40 16.85 3.04
C TYR A 138 -1.75 16.88 2.33
N LYS A 139 -1.85 17.68 1.28
CA LYS A 139 -2.92 17.60 0.29
C LYS A 139 -2.50 16.60 -0.77
N VAL A 140 -3.36 15.63 -1.06
CA VAL A 140 -3.11 14.59 -2.06
C VAL A 140 -4.12 14.67 -3.20
N THR A 141 -3.67 14.39 -4.42
CA THR A 141 -4.51 14.26 -5.62
C THR A 141 -4.20 12.93 -6.30
N GLY A 142 -5.23 12.23 -6.76
CA GLY A 142 -5.14 10.91 -7.38
C GLY A 142 -6.21 10.72 -8.45
#